data_AF-A0AAV0HDS2-F1
#
_entry.id   AF-A0AAV0HDS2-F1
#
_cell.length_a   1.000
_cell.length_b   1.000
_cell.length_c   1.000
_cell.angle_alpha   90.00
_cell.angle_beta   90.00
_cell.angle_gamma   90.00
#
_symmetry.space_group_name_H-M   'P 1'
#
loop_
_entity.id
_entity.type
_entity.pdbx_description
1 polymer ?
#
loop_
_entity_poly.entity_id
_entity_poly.type
_entity_poly.pdbx_seq_one_letter_code
_entity_poly.pdbx_strand_id
1 'polypeptide(L)'
;MFHATQRRPLPTGSSFSFLSRSFVEHSILGTDNLPRILLMYFSNTMSSISSYFPTLLCNSPQFNRTVINQDLQYKILDQSFRQEPRALNSTDFDAMIKSGAAFATEFQPDDPVLDRIDSDVLGRSPGEIVPGGWCLGDPANGTCSVWGDANVLRPGKGAARLEKRIVEMLSNRRFRSQQCISD
;
A
#
# COMPACT_ATOMS: atom_id res chain seq x y z
N MET A 1 19.41 13.77 26.92
CA MET A 1 19.02 13.89 25.50
C MET A 1 20.05 13.12 24.69
N PHE A 2 19.67 11.98 24.11
CA PHE A 2 20.59 11.18 23.29
C PHE A 2 20.70 11.84 21.92
N HIS A 3 21.84 12.46 21.62
CA HIS A 3 22.14 12.94 20.28
C HIS A 3 22.80 11.82 19.49
N ALA A 4 22.12 11.32 18.48
CA ALA A 4 22.71 10.39 17.54
C ALA A 4 23.30 11.16 16.35
N THR A 5 24.61 11.08 16.17
CA THR A 5 25.32 11.58 14.99
C THR A 5 25.36 10.47 13.94
N GLN A 6 24.31 10.31 13.15
CA GLN A 6 24.31 9.31 12.08
C GLN A 6 25.05 9.80 10.83
N ARG A 7 26.08 9.06 10.40
CA ARG A 7 26.89 9.32 9.20
C ARG A 7 26.62 8.36 8.03
N ARG A 8 25.67 7.42 8.12
CA ARG A 8 25.30 6.52 7.01
C ARG A 8 23.89 6.86 6.50
N PRO A 9 23.67 6.91 5.18
CA PRO A 9 22.32 7.00 4.62
C PRO A 9 21.50 5.80 5.09
N LEU A 10 20.34 6.07 5.71
CA LEU A 10 19.37 5.03 6.03
C LEU A 10 18.50 4.73 4.81
N PRO A 11 17.99 3.50 4.66
CA PRO A 11 16.92 3.23 3.72
C PRO A 11 15.69 4.08 4.08
N THR A 12 15.30 4.98 3.19
CA THR A 12 14.05 5.73 3.28
C THR A 12 13.08 5.19 2.24
N GLY A 13 11.84 4.96 2.65
CA GLY A 13 10.77 4.47 1.81
C GLY A 13 9.51 5.33 1.88
N SER A 14 8.40 4.77 1.43
CA SER A 14 7.07 5.35 1.60
C SER A 14 6.59 5.20 3.05
N SER A 15 5.80 6.16 3.56
CA SER A 15 5.08 6.00 4.83
C SER A 15 3.92 5.01 4.73
N PHE A 16 3.51 4.66 3.50
CA PHE A 16 2.52 3.62 3.20
C PHE A 16 3.24 2.34 2.76
N SER A 17 2.91 1.20 3.38
CA SER A 17 3.55 -0.09 3.05
C SER A 17 2.65 -1.27 3.37
N PHE A 18 2.88 -2.38 2.67
CA PHE A 18 2.30 -3.68 3.01
C PHE A 18 3.34 -4.53 3.71
N LEU A 19 3.01 -5.02 4.90
CA LEU A 19 3.89 -5.85 5.71
C LEU A 19 3.28 -7.24 5.85
N SER A 20 4.08 -8.28 5.64
CA SER A 20 3.64 -9.64 5.91
C SER A 20 3.46 -9.85 7.42
N ARG A 21 2.53 -10.72 7.79
CA ARG A 21 2.28 -11.05 9.20
C ARG A 21 3.57 -11.49 9.92
N SER A 22 4.38 -12.32 9.27
CA SER A 22 5.65 -12.80 9.84
C SER A 22 6.64 -11.66 10.13
N PHE A 23 6.69 -10.64 9.26
CA PHE A 23 7.55 -9.48 9.47
C PHE A 23 7.02 -8.57 10.59
N VAL A 24 5.71 -8.41 10.69
CA VAL A 24 5.07 -7.69 11.79
C VAL A 24 5.34 -8.39 13.13
N GLU A 25 5.18 -9.71 13.19
CA GLU A 25 5.49 -10.50 14.38
C GLU A 25 6.97 -10.35 14.78
N HIS A 26 7.91 -10.40 13.83
CA HIS A 26 9.33 -10.14 14.10
C HIS A 26 9.56 -8.72 14.67
N SER A 27 8.89 -7.72 14.10
CA SER A 27 8.99 -6.32 14.53
C SER A 27 8.47 -6.08 15.96
N ILE A 28 7.42 -6.82 16.36
CA ILE A 28 6.78 -6.70 17.67
C ILE A 28 7.50 -7.54 18.73
N LEU A 29 7.76 -8.82 18.44
CA LEU A 29 8.36 -9.73 19.40
C LEU A 29 9.80 -9.35 19.74
N GLY A 30 10.52 -8.77 18.77
CA GLY A 30 11.90 -8.33 18.96
C GLY A 30 12.78 -9.48 19.43
N THR A 31 12.71 -10.62 18.71
CA THR A 31 13.48 -11.83 19.03
C THR A 31 14.99 -11.57 19.02
N ASP A 32 15.43 -10.56 18.28
CA ASP A 32 16.76 -9.95 18.39
C ASP A 32 16.65 -8.48 18.82
N ASN A 33 17.79 -7.85 19.08
CA ASN A 33 17.85 -6.48 19.60
C ASN A 33 17.55 -5.41 18.54
N LEU A 34 17.57 -5.73 17.25
CA LEU A 34 17.51 -4.73 16.18
C LEU A 34 16.17 -3.97 16.15
N PRO A 35 14.98 -4.61 16.15
CA PRO A 35 13.70 -3.91 16.25
C PRO A 35 13.64 -2.94 17.45
N ARG A 36 14.14 -3.36 18.62
CA ARG A 36 14.11 -2.55 19.84
C ARG A 36 15.02 -1.32 19.74
N ILE A 37 16.24 -1.50 19.23
CA ILE A 37 17.20 -0.40 19.01
C ILE A 37 16.65 0.59 18.00
N LEU A 38 16.12 0.10 16.86
CA LEU A 38 15.55 0.96 15.82
C LEU A 38 14.30 1.68 16.33
N LEU A 39 13.48 1.06 17.17
CA LEU A 39 12.30 1.70 17.74
C LEU A 39 12.70 2.89 18.62
N MET A 40 13.68 2.71 19.51
CA MET A 40 14.22 3.80 20.35
C MET A 40 14.87 4.92 19.52
N TYR A 41 15.52 4.55 18.42
CA TYR A 41 16.14 5.50 17.51
C TYR A 41 15.08 6.33 16.77
N PHE A 42 14.20 5.65 16.03
CA PHE A 42 13.24 6.31 15.15
C PHE A 42 12.11 7.01 15.90
N SER A 43 11.82 6.65 17.16
CA SER A 43 10.86 7.40 17.99
C SER A 43 11.24 8.86 18.21
N ASN A 44 12.52 9.22 17.98
CA ASN A 44 13.04 10.58 18.15
C ASN A 44 13.42 11.26 16.82
N THR A 45 12.93 10.74 15.69
CA THR A 45 13.26 11.25 14.34
C THR A 45 12.01 11.70 13.60
N MET A 46 12.16 12.69 12.71
CA MET A 46 11.11 13.03 11.75
C MET A 46 10.90 11.88 10.76
N SER A 47 9.65 11.62 10.38
CA SER A 47 9.26 10.57 9.43
C SER A 47 9.73 9.16 9.84
N SER A 48 9.54 8.83 11.11
CA SER A 48 9.96 7.55 11.72
C SER A 48 9.48 6.32 10.93
N ILE A 49 8.22 6.28 10.50
CA ILE A 49 7.61 5.14 9.81
C ILE A 49 8.26 4.88 8.44
N SER A 50 8.59 5.95 7.70
CA SER A 50 9.18 5.82 6.37
C SER A 50 10.61 5.27 6.40
N SER A 51 11.25 5.24 7.57
CA SER A 51 12.62 4.77 7.74
C SER A 51 12.72 3.52 8.62
N TYR A 52 11.84 3.37 9.62
CA TYR A 52 11.85 2.24 10.56
C TYR A 52 11.69 0.90 9.85
N PHE A 53 10.59 0.70 9.13
CA PHE A 53 10.32 -0.59 8.49
C PHE A 53 11.32 -0.92 7.38
N PRO A 54 11.69 0.02 6.47
CA PRO A 54 12.74 -0.26 5.48
C PRO A 54 14.08 -0.62 6.12
N THR A 55 14.49 0.10 7.17
CA THR A 55 15.76 -0.17 7.87
C THR A 55 15.72 -1.56 8.51
N LEU A 56 14.66 -1.88 9.25
CA LEU A 56 14.52 -3.17 9.90
C LEU A 56 14.50 -4.30 8.85
N LEU A 57 13.69 -4.18 7.81
CA LEU A 57 13.52 -5.19 6.77
C LEU A 57 14.83 -5.47 6.02
N CYS A 58 15.57 -4.42 5.64
CA CYS A 58 16.84 -4.57 4.93
C CYS A 58 17.96 -5.17 5.81
N ASN A 59 17.91 -4.96 7.14
CA ASN A 59 18.96 -5.41 8.06
C ASN A 59 18.60 -6.72 8.79
N SER A 60 17.41 -7.27 8.59
CA SER A 60 17.02 -8.58 9.11
C SER A 60 17.31 -9.68 8.07
N PRO A 61 18.25 -10.62 8.32
CA PRO A 61 18.65 -11.64 7.33
C PRO A 61 17.51 -12.55 6.85
N GLN A 62 16.45 -12.68 7.65
CA GLN A 62 15.26 -13.45 7.31
C GLN A 62 14.36 -12.76 6.28
N PHE A 63 14.47 -11.43 6.12
CA PHE A 63 13.54 -10.61 5.33
C PHE A 63 14.22 -9.77 4.24
N ASN A 64 15.54 -9.59 4.27
CA ASN A 64 16.26 -8.73 3.32
C ASN A 64 16.18 -9.17 1.84
N ARG A 65 15.66 -10.38 1.57
CA ARG A 65 15.40 -10.93 0.23
C ARG A 65 13.92 -11.03 -0.14
N THR A 66 13.01 -10.51 0.69
CA THR A 66 11.57 -10.56 0.44
C THR A 66 11.00 -9.21 0.02
N VAL A 67 11.87 -8.27 -0.38
CA VAL A 67 11.47 -6.87 -0.61
C VAL A 67 10.76 -6.76 -1.95
N ILE A 68 9.63 -6.06 -1.95
CA ILE A 68 9.01 -5.54 -3.18
C ILE A 68 9.04 -4.02 -3.05
N ASN A 69 9.90 -3.36 -3.83
CA ASN A 69 10.13 -1.92 -3.73
C ASN A 69 9.03 -1.09 -4.43
N GLN A 70 7.78 -1.36 -4.06
CA GLN A 70 6.58 -0.69 -4.55
C GLN A 70 5.48 -0.76 -3.48
N ASP A 71 4.83 0.36 -3.18
CA ASP A 71 3.80 0.46 -2.14
C ASP A 71 2.37 0.31 -2.67
N LEU A 72 2.18 -0.04 -3.96
CA LEU A 72 0.89 -0.19 -4.64
C LEU A 72 -0.09 1.00 -4.42
N GLN A 73 0.43 2.17 -4.09
CA GLN A 73 -0.34 3.39 -3.88
C GLN A 73 -0.10 4.36 -5.05
N TYR A 74 -1.15 4.73 -5.76
CA TYR A 74 -1.11 5.76 -6.77
C TYR A 74 -1.14 7.14 -6.10
N LYS A 75 -0.15 7.97 -6.44
CA LYS A 75 -0.06 9.36 -6.01
C LYS A 75 0.71 10.15 -7.05
N ILE A 76 0.33 11.41 -7.23
CA ILE A 76 1.04 12.34 -8.09
C ILE A 76 1.78 13.31 -7.19
N LEU A 77 3.11 13.27 -7.23
CA LEU A 77 3.94 14.21 -6.48
C LEU A 77 4.00 15.53 -7.25
N ASP A 78 3.78 16.64 -6.57
CA ASP A 78 4.03 17.93 -7.16
C ASP A 78 5.55 18.16 -7.29
N GLN A 79 5.98 18.96 -8.27
CA GLN A 79 7.40 19.29 -8.48
C GLN A 79 7.95 20.25 -7.41
N SER A 80 7.15 20.59 -6.39
CA SER A 80 7.57 21.45 -5.30
C SER A 80 8.66 20.80 -4.44
N PHE A 81 9.48 21.65 -3.79
CA PHE A 81 10.62 21.21 -2.97
C PHE A 81 10.28 20.19 -1.87
N ARG A 82 9.01 20.11 -1.43
CA ARG A 82 8.57 19.20 -0.38
C ARG A 82 8.12 17.83 -0.90
N GLN A 83 7.95 17.66 -2.22
CA GLN A 83 7.43 16.43 -2.85
C GLN A 83 6.16 15.91 -2.17
N GLU A 84 5.27 16.81 -1.76
CA GLU A 84 3.99 16.40 -1.19
C GLU A 84 3.07 15.91 -2.32
N PRO A 85 2.34 14.79 -2.12
CA PRO A 85 1.32 14.36 -3.06
C PRO A 85 0.28 15.46 -3.26
N ARG A 86 -0.04 15.79 -4.52
CA ARG A 86 -1.16 16.70 -4.81
C ARG A 86 -2.48 15.95 -4.80
N ALA A 87 -3.57 16.69 -4.59
CA ALA A 87 -4.90 16.12 -4.68
C ALA A 87 -5.20 15.59 -6.09
N LEU A 88 -5.72 14.36 -6.15
CA LEU A 88 -6.21 13.70 -7.35
C LEU A 88 -7.61 14.24 -7.70
N ASN A 89 -7.87 14.35 -8.99
CA ASN A 89 -9.18 14.75 -9.50
C ASN A 89 -9.59 13.89 -10.70
N SER A 90 -10.76 14.19 -11.28
CA SER A 90 -11.34 13.41 -12.37
C SER A 90 -10.45 13.27 -13.62
N THR A 91 -9.52 14.20 -13.86
CA THR A 91 -8.58 14.13 -15.00
C THR A 91 -7.49 13.07 -14.81
N ASP A 92 -7.21 12.69 -13.56
CA ASP A 92 -6.20 11.70 -13.20
C ASP A 92 -6.74 10.26 -13.20
N PHE A 93 -8.07 10.11 -13.24
CA PHE A 93 -8.76 8.83 -13.03
C PHE A 93 -8.27 7.73 -13.99
N ASP A 94 -8.18 8.00 -15.28
CA ASP A 94 -7.79 6.97 -16.25
C ASP A 94 -6.34 6.50 -16.03
N ALA A 95 -5.45 7.43 -15.68
CA ALA A 95 -4.06 7.12 -15.34
C ALA A 95 -3.97 6.32 -14.04
N MET A 96 -4.78 6.69 -13.04
CA MET A 96 -4.91 5.96 -11.77
C MET A 96 -5.37 4.52 -12.01
N ILE A 97 -6.44 4.29 -12.77
CA ILE A 97 -6.94 2.94 -13.09
C ILE A 97 -5.92 2.13 -13.89
N LYS A 98 -5.27 2.76 -14.88
CA LYS A 98 -4.25 2.11 -15.71
C LYS A 98 -2.99 1.73 -14.92
N SER A 99 -2.68 2.42 -13.82
CA SER A 99 -1.52 2.12 -12.99
C SER A 99 -1.53 0.71 -12.37
N GLY A 100 -2.73 0.14 -12.18
CA GLY A 100 -2.93 -1.14 -11.50
C GLY A 100 -2.62 -1.10 -9.99
N ALA A 101 -2.43 0.09 -9.41
CA ALA A 101 -2.30 0.29 -7.97
C ALA A 101 -3.56 -0.16 -7.24
N ALA A 102 -3.41 -0.71 -6.03
CA ALA A 102 -4.53 -1.13 -5.19
C ALA A 102 -5.16 0.06 -4.45
N PHE A 103 -4.36 1.08 -4.14
CA PHE A 103 -4.79 2.26 -3.40
C PHE A 103 -4.43 3.52 -4.19
N ALA A 104 -5.09 4.61 -3.86
CA ALA A 104 -4.76 5.96 -4.26
C ALA A 104 -4.97 6.90 -3.07
N THR A 105 -4.26 8.02 -3.02
CA THR A 105 -4.33 8.98 -1.89
C THR A 105 -4.48 10.41 -2.38
N GLU A 106 -4.76 11.30 -1.43
CA GLU A 106 -5.06 12.72 -1.64
C GLU A 106 -6.30 12.96 -2.49
N PHE A 107 -7.46 12.48 -2.03
CA PHE A 107 -8.73 12.92 -2.60
C PHE A 107 -9.24 14.11 -1.80
N GLN A 108 -9.70 15.15 -2.49
CA GLN A 108 -10.47 16.19 -1.81
C GLN A 108 -11.82 15.60 -1.37
N PRO A 109 -12.33 15.99 -0.19
CA PRO A 109 -13.71 15.69 0.17
C PRO A 109 -14.65 16.16 -0.94
N ASP A 110 -15.65 15.33 -1.26
CA ASP A 110 -16.68 15.61 -2.26
C ASP A 110 -16.15 15.88 -3.69
N ASP A 111 -14.93 15.45 -4.03
CA ASP A 111 -14.43 15.54 -5.41
C ASP A 111 -15.20 14.55 -6.33
N PRO A 112 -15.64 14.98 -7.53
CA PRO A 112 -16.36 14.13 -8.48
C PRO A 112 -15.63 12.85 -8.91
N VAL A 113 -14.30 12.77 -8.70
CA VAL A 113 -13.55 11.53 -8.93
C VAL A 113 -14.01 10.39 -8.02
N LEU A 114 -14.50 10.71 -6.81
CA LEU A 114 -15.02 9.71 -5.87
C LEU A 114 -16.31 9.08 -6.40
N ASP A 115 -17.21 9.88 -6.97
CA ASP A 115 -18.41 9.38 -7.66
C ASP A 115 -18.05 8.49 -8.84
N ARG A 116 -17.00 8.87 -9.59
CA ARG A 116 -16.50 8.07 -10.72
C ARG A 116 -15.89 6.74 -10.27
N ILE A 117 -15.25 6.68 -9.10
CA ILE A 117 -14.79 5.42 -8.51
C ILE A 117 -15.98 4.54 -8.16
N ASP A 118 -17.00 5.12 -7.52
CA ASP A 118 -18.23 4.40 -7.16
C ASP A 118 -18.95 3.82 -8.39
N SER A 119 -19.12 4.60 -9.46
CA SER A 119 -19.80 4.14 -10.67
C SER A 119 -18.94 3.19 -11.51
N ASP A 120 -17.71 3.58 -11.86
CA ASP A 120 -16.94 2.89 -12.91
C ASP A 120 -16.12 1.72 -12.36
N VAL A 121 -15.72 1.78 -11.08
CA VAL A 121 -14.89 0.74 -10.43
C VAL A 121 -15.73 -0.20 -9.60
N LEU A 122 -16.60 0.35 -8.75
CA LEU A 122 -17.39 -0.43 -7.80
C LEU A 122 -18.76 -0.81 -8.36
N GLY A 123 -19.24 -0.14 -9.41
CA GLY A 123 -20.51 -0.44 -10.06
C GLY A 123 -21.71 -0.17 -9.16
N ARG A 124 -21.64 0.88 -8.33
CA ARG A 124 -22.71 1.25 -7.38
C ARG A 124 -23.18 2.69 -7.58
N SER A 125 -24.43 2.94 -7.18
CA SER A 125 -24.97 4.29 -7.09
C SER A 125 -24.68 4.92 -5.73
N PRO A 126 -24.79 6.25 -5.58
CA PRO A 126 -24.65 6.92 -4.29
C PRO A 126 -25.60 6.32 -3.23
N GLY A 127 -25.04 6.00 -2.06
CA GLY A 127 -25.80 5.40 -0.95
C GLY A 127 -26.01 3.88 -1.03
N GLU A 128 -25.57 3.23 -2.11
CA GLU A 128 -25.67 1.78 -2.26
C GLU A 128 -24.43 1.05 -1.72
N ILE A 129 -24.63 -0.19 -1.30
CA ILE A 129 -23.55 -1.08 -0.86
C ILE A 129 -22.98 -1.79 -2.08
N VAL A 130 -21.66 -1.97 -2.13
CA VAL A 130 -21.00 -2.75 -3.18
C VAL A 130 -21.27 -4.25 -2.93
N PRO A 131 -22.01 -4.94 -3.81
CA PRO A 131 -22.22 -6.38 -3.67
C PRO A 131 -20.91 -7.12 -3.92
N GLY A 132 -20.52 -8.00 -3.00
CA GLY A 132 -19.32 -8.83 -3.10
C GLY A 132 -19.65 -10.29 -3.44
N GLY A 133 -18.66 -11.16 -3.27
CA GLY A 133 -18.86 -12.61 -3.42
C GLY A 133 -19.84 -13.23 -2.42
N TRP A 134 -20.15 -12.48 -1.35
CA TRP A 134 -21.15 -12.80 -0.34
C TRP A 134 -22.59 -12.58 -0.81
N CYS A 135 -22.84 -11.81 -1.88
CA CYS A 135 -24.19 -11.56 -2.35
C CYS A 135 -24.62 -12.66 -3.34
N LEU A 136 -25.60 -13.49 -2.94
CA LEU A 136 -26.07 -14.63 -3.74
C LEU A 136 -27.36 -14.35 -4.51
N GLY A 137 -28.14 -13.36 -4.05
CA GLY A 137 -29.39 -12.95 -4.70
C GLY A 137 -29.23 -11.72 -5.56
N ASP A 138 -30.30 -11.33 -6.26
CA ASP A 138 -30.29 -10.11 -7.07
C ASP A 138 -30.11 -8.86 -6.18
N PRO A 139 -29.31 -7.87 -6.64
CA PRO A 139 -29.26 -6.56 -6.00
C PRO A 139 -30.65 -5.91 -6.05
N ALA A 140 -31.21 -5.60 -4.89
CA ALA A 140 -32.50 -4.92 -4.78
C ALA A 140 -32.39 -3.77 -3.78
N ASN A 141 -32.78 -2.56 -4.20
CA ASN A 141 -32.74 -1.35 -3.38
C ASN A 141 -31.37 -1.10 -2.69
N GLY A 142 -30.26 -1.28 -3.41
CA GLY A 142 -28.92 -1.09 -2.85
C GLY A 142 -28.49 -2.13 -1.81
N THR A 143 -29.23 -3.24 -1.68
CA THR A 143 -28.95 -4.34 -0.75
C THR A 143 -28.89 -5.68 -1.46
N CYS A 144 -28.35 -6.69 -0.77
CA CYS A 144 -28.40 -8.07 -1.25
C CYS A 144 -29.64 -8.78 -0.70
N SER A 145 -30.45 -9.34 -1.60
CA SER A 145 -31.66 -10.09 -1.23
C SER A 145 -31.35 -11.41 -0.51
N VAL A 146 -30.23 -12.07 -0.82
CA VAL A 146 -29.79 -13.32 -0.17
C VAL A 146 -28.33 -13.21 0.25
N TRP A 147 -28.10 -13.28 1.56
CA TRP A 147 -26.78 -13.16 2.17
C TRP A 147 -26.11 -14.52 2.22
N GLY A 148 -24.93 -14.62 1.62
CA GLY A 148 -24.03 -15.76 1.71
C GLY A 148 -22.88 -15.52 2.69
N ASP A 149 -21.83 -16.31 2.54
CA ASP A 149 -20.62 -16.21 3.37
C ASP A 149 -19.78 -14.99 2.97
N ALA A 150 -19.53 -14.10 3.94
CA ALA A 150 -18.68 -12.92 3.80
C ALA A 150 -17.23 -13.24 3.42
N ASN A 151 -16.76 -14.47 3.69
CA ASN A 151 -15.41 -14.91 3.38
C ASN A 151 -15.23 -15.33 1.92
N VAL A 152 -16.32 -15.47 1.15
CA VAL A 152 -16.24 -15.85 -0.26
C VAL A 152 -15.82 -14.63 -1.09
N LEU A 153 -14.61 -14.70 -1.63
CA LEU A 153 -14.07 -13.69 -2.54
C LEU A 153 -14.38 -14.07 -4.00
N ARG A 154 -15.00 -13.15 -4.75
CA ARG A 154 -15.18 -13.27 -6.21
C ARG A 154 -14.34 -12.22 -6.92
N PRO A 155 -13.22 -12.61 -7.56
CA PRO A 155 -12.35 -11.67 -8.28
C PRO A 155 -13.10 -10.97 -9.42
N GLY A 156 -13.10 -9.64 -9.40
CA GLY A 156 -13.63 -8.80 -10.49
C GLY A 156 -12.53 -8.21 -11.37
N LYS A 157 -12.89 -7.24 -12.23
CA LYS A 157 -11.94 -6.52 -13.09
C LYS A 157 -10.79 -5.86 -12.29
N GLY A 158 -11.10 -5.34 -11.10
CA GLY A 158 -10.09 -4.74 -10.21
C GLY A 158 -9.04 -5.76 -9.74
N ALA A 159 -9.48 -6.97 -9.38
CA ALA A 159 -8.58 -8.05 -8.98
C ALA A 159 -7.65 -8.47 -10.12
N ALA A 160 -8.16 -8.57 -11.36
CA ALA A 160 -7.35 -8.86 -12.54
C ALA A 160 -6.30 -7.76 -12.82
N ARG A 161 -6.64 -6.48 -12.62
CA ARG A 161 -5.66 -5.37 -12.75
C ARG A 161 -4.57 -5.49 -11.69
N LEU A 162 -4.94 -5.77 -10.45
CA LEU A 162 -4.00 -5.93 -9.34
C LEU A 162 -3.08 -7.14 -9.55
N GLU A 163 -3.63 -8.27 -9.97
CA GLU A 163 -2.88 -9.49 -10.30
C GLU A 163 -1.81 -9.18 -11.35
N LYS A 164 -2.19 -8.55 -12.47
CA LYS A 164 -1.26 -8.14 -13.51
C LYS A 164 -0.12 -7.28 -12.93
N ARG A 165 -0.45 -6.30 -12.08
CA ARG A 165 0.54 -5.43 -11.45
C ARG A 165 1.49 -6.20 -10.54
N ILE A 166 0.97 -7.13 -9.73
CA ILE A 166 1.78 -7.98 -8.85
C ILE A 166 2.72 -8.87 -9.67
N VAL A 167 2.22 -9.52 -10.72
CA VAL A 167 3.03 -10.38 -11.61
C VAL A 167 4.16 -9.57 -12.27
N GLU A 168 3.88 -8.35 -12.73
CA GLU A 168 4.90 -7.44 -13.27
C GLU A 168 5.98 -7.09 -12.23
N MET A 169 5.59 -6.84 -10.98
CA MET A 169 6.53 -6.56 -9.88
C MET A 169 7.40 -7.76 -9.54
N LEU A 170 6.83 -8.96 -9.55
CA LEU A 170 7.53 -10.22 -9.26
C LEU A 170 8.38 -10.73 -10.43
N SER A 171 8.37 -10.05 -11.58
CA SER A 171 9.21 -10.42 -12.71
C SER A 171 10.70 -10.41 -12.32
N ASN A 172 11.38 -11.52 -12.64
CA ASN A 172 12.65 -11.94 -12.01
C ASN A 172 13.76 -10.87 -12.07
N ARG A 173 13.82 -10.08 -13.15
CA ARG A 173 14.83 -9.01 -13.30
C ARG A 173 14.63 -7.89 -12.30
N ARG A 174 13.39 -7.43 -12.11
CA ARG A 174 13.05 -6.28 -11.26
C ARG A 174 13.09 -6.65 -9.79
N PHE A 175 12.58 -7.83 -9.45
CA PHE A 175 12.59 -8.32 -8.08
C PHE A 175 14.03 -8.50 -7.56
N ARG A 176 14.90 -9.19 -8.29
CA ARG A 176 16.28 -9.44 -7.84
C ARG A 176 17.12 -8.17 -7.70
N SER A 177 16.97 -7.21 -8.62
CA SER A 177 17.74 -5.96 -8.60
C SER A 177 17.32 -4.97 -7.51
N GLN A 178 16.21 -5.23 -6.81
CA GLN A 178 15.63 -4.33 -5.81
C GLN A 178 15.66 -4.91 -4.39
N GLN A 179 16.45 -5.95 -4.16
CA GLN A 179 16.63 -6.51 -2.82
C GLN A 179 17.64 -5.71 -1.99
N CYS A 180 17.53 -5.80 -0.67
CA CYS A 180 18.46 -5.13 0.25
C CYS A 180 19.73 -5.97 0.47
N ILE A 181 20.29 -6.53 -0.60
CA ILE A 181 21.54 -7.29 -0.54
C ILE A 181 22.63 -6.37 -1.07
N SER A 182 23.68 -6.14 -0.27
CA SER A 182 24.94 -5.61 -0.78
C SER A 182 25.76 -6.80 -1.29
N ASP A 183 26.24 -6.73 -2.53
CA ASP A 183 27.22 -7.68 -3.06
C ASP A 183 28.53 -7.65 -2.26
#